data_AF-A0A239BA42-F1
#
_entry.id   AF-A0A239BA42-F1
#
_cell.length_a   1.000
_cell.length_b   1.000
_cell.length_c   1.000
_cell.angle_alpha   90.00
_cell.angle_beta   90.00
_cell.angle_gamma   90.00
#
_symmetry.space_group_name_H-M   'P 1'
#
loop_
_entity.id
_entity.type
_entity.pdbx_description
1 polymer ?
#
loop_
_entity_poly.entity_id
_entity_poly.type
_entity_poly.pdbx_seq_one_letter_code
_entity_poly.pdbx_strand_id
1 'polypeptide(L)'
;MKFNFFKASLSLALCSTLMASCVSSKKYEDLQASKEALEREKAASQQKVDELTASLRDREKRLADVERALNEQQKILDNLKNDVNAALKGFNQGDLSVNIKDGKVYVSLSDKLLFPTGSTKVNPSGKKAIDQLVEVLKKNQQVGVVVEGHTDDVSVASGMKYLTDNWDLSVLRATEITRMMTEKGLSPDRVTAAGRSFYMPVDTGRSADAKAKNRRTEIILAPDFSDVYKILGIQA
;
A
#
# COMPACT_ATOMS: atom_id res chain seq x y z
N MET A 1 92.16 57.87 -48.05
CA MET A 1 91.85 58.37 -46.70
C MET A 1 90.39 58.03 -46.42
N LYS A 2 90.11 57.24 -45.38
CA LYS A 2 88.81 56.62 -45.05
C LYS A 2 87.83 57.67 -44.49
N PHE A 3 86.53 57.61 -44.82
CA PHE A 3 85.45 57.97 -43.90
C PHE A 3 84.12 57.27 -44.28
N ASN A 4 83.40 56.85 -43.23
CA ASN A 4 82.29 55.89 -43.17
C ASN A 4 80.97 56.33 -43.82
N PHE A 5 80.28 55.40 -44.48
CA PHE A 5 78.80 55.32 -44.49
C PHE A 5 78.35 53.85 -44.52
N PHE A 6 78.40 53.22 -43.35
CA PHE A 6 77.70 51.98 -43.04
C PHE A 6 76.41 52.39 -42.30
N LYS A 7 75.29 51.70 -42.58
CA LYS A 7 73.93 51.82 -41.99
C LYS A 7 72.88 52.51 -42.87
N ALA A 8 72.37 51.79 -43.88
CA ALA A 8 71.07 52.12 -44.49
C ALA A 8 70.27 50.93 -45.07
N SER A 9 70.69 49.67 -44.91
CA SER A 9 70.07 48.57 -45.67
C SER A 9 69.54 47.38 -44.84
N LEU A 10 69.45 47.48 -43.51
CA LEU A 10 69.06 46.33 -42.68
C LEU A 10 67.87 46.62 -41.75
N SER A 11 66.88 47.39 -42.21
CA SER A 11 65.69 47.73 -41.40
C SER A 11 64.34 47.49 -42.10
N LEU A 12 64.27 46.75 -43.21
CA LEU A 12 63.02 46.62 -43.97
C LEU A 12 62.53 45.17 -44.21
N ALA A 13 63.07 44.19 -43.48
CA ALA A 13 62.62 42.79 -43.59
C ALA A 13 62.36 42.14 -42.22
N LEU A 14 62.04 42.94 -41.20
CA LEU A 14 61.57 42.45 -39.90
C LEU A 14 60.36 43.26 -39.42
N CYS A 15 59.44 43.57 -40.34
CA CYS A 15 58.17 44.22 -40.00
C CYS A 15 57.06 43.80 -40.98
N SER A 16 57.06 42.54 -41.41
CA SER A 16 56.00 41.96 -42.26
C SER A 16 55.27 40.80 -41.58
N THR A 17 55.48 40.59 -40.28
CA THR A 17 54.83 39.51 -39.50
C THR A 17 54.06 39.99 -38.26
N LEU A 18 53.75 41.29 -38.14
CA LEU A 18 53.02 41.84 -36.97
C LEU A 18 51.66 42.48 -37.28
N MET A 19 51.10 42.29 -38.48
CA MET A 19 49.79 42.83 -38.83
C MET A 19 48.77 41.72 -39.09
N ALA A 20 48.12 41.24 -38.02
CA ALA A 20 46.69 40.90 -37.98
C ALA A 20 46.30 40.24 -36.64
N SER A 21 46.30 41.00 -35.54
CA SER A 21 45.67 40.54 -34.29
C SER A 21 45.00 41.68 -33.51
N CYS A 22 44.35 42.62 -34.21
CA CYS A 22 43.48 43.59 -33.56
C CYS A 22 42.03 43.08 -33.60
N VAL A 23 41.66 42.27 -32.60
CA VAL A 23 40.24 42.12 -32.25
C VAL A 23 39.75 43.47 -31.72
N SER A 24 38.60 43.98 -32.16
CA SER A 24 38.09 45.28 -31.68
C SER A 24 37.77 45.21 -30.18
N SER A 25 38.05 46.27 -29.40
CA SER A 25 37.85 46.26 -27.94
C SER A 25 36.39 45.92 -27.56
N LYS A 26 35.43 46.39 -28.35
CA LYS A 26 34.00 46.04 -28.21
C LYS A 26 33.76 44.53 -28.30
N LYS A 27 34.41 43.84 -29.25
CA LYS A 27 34.28 42.38 -29.41
C LYS A 27 34.94 41.62 -28.25
N TYR A 28 35.94 42.21 -27.60
CA TYR A 28 36.55 41.67 -26.39
C TYR A 28 35.64 41.83 -25.16
N GLU A 29 35.04 43.01 -24.99
CA GLU A 29 34.05 43.29 -23.93
C GLU A 29 32.80 42.40 -24.06
N ASP A 30 32.22 42.29 -25.27
CA ASP A 30 31.07 41.42 -25.54
C ASP A 30 31.40 39.94 -25.24
N LEU A 31 32.61 39.49 -25.60
CA LEU A 31 33.06 38.13 -25.34
C LEU A 31 33.27 37.87 -23.85
N GLN A 32 33.80 38.85 -23.12
CA GLN A 32 33.98 38.75 -21.67
C GLN A 32 32.64 38.69 -20.94
N ALA A 33 31.67 39.54 -21.32
CA ALA A 33 30.32 39.50 -20.78
C ALA A 33 29.61 38.15 -21.08
N SER A 34 29.79 37.62 -22.29
CA SER A 34 29.26 36.29 -22.65
C SER A 34 29.90 35.17 -21.83
N LYS A 35 31.21 35.24 -21.56
CA LYS A 35 31.91 34.26 -20.72
C LYS A 35 31.38 34.28 -19.28
N GLU A 36 31.22 35.46 -18.69
CA GLU A 36 30.67 35.62 -17.34
C GLU A 36 29.21 35.17 -17.24
N ALA A 37 28.40 35.37 -18.29
CA ALA A 37 27.04 34.83 -18.36
C ALA A 37 27.06 33.29 -18.40
N LEU A 38 27.92 32.70 -19.23
CA LEU A 38 28.07 31.25 -19.34
C LEU A 38 28.58 30.60 -18.04
N GLU A 39 29.52 31.25 -17.35
CA GLU A 39 30.03 30.79 -16.05
C GLU A 39 28.94 30.84 -14.97
N ARG A 40 28.09 31.87 -14.97
CA ARG A 40 26.91 31.95 -14.09
C ARG A 40 25.88 30.85 -14.40
N GLU A 41 25.58 30.62 -15.67
CA GLU A 41 24.67 29.54 -16.07
C GLU A 41 25.23 28.16 -15.69
N LYS A 42 26.52 27.91 -15.93
CA LYS A 42 27.19 26.67 -15.51
C LYS A 42 27.14 26.49 -14.00
N ALA A 43 27.37 27.55 -13.22
CA ALA A 43 27.29 27.49 -11.76
C ALA A 43 25.85 27.18 -11.29
N ALA A 44 24.84 27.83 -11.86
CA ALA A 44 23.44 27.57 -11.55
C ALA A 44 23.02 26.13 -11.94
N SER A 45 23.46 25.66 -13.10
CA SER A 45 23.24 24.28 -13.55
C SER A 45 23.93 23.26 -12.64
N GLN A 46 25.16 23.53 -12.21
CA GLN A 46 25.88 22.67 -11.26
C GLN A 46 25.16 22.62 -9.91
N GLN A 47 24.71 23.76 -9.38
CA GLN A 47 23.89 23.78 -8.16
C GLN A 47 22.62 22.94 -8.31
N LYS A 48 21.97 22.99 -9.47
CA LYS A 48 20.77 22.18 -9.73
C LYS A 48 21.08 20.69 -9.80
N VAL A 49 22.20 20.31 -10.41
CA VAL A 49 22.69 18.92 -10.44
C VAL A 49 22.96 18.42 -9.02
N ASP A 50 23.59 19.23 -8.18
CA ASP A 50 23.90 18.86 -6.79
C ASP A 50 22.62 18.69 -5.96
N GLU A 51 21.65 19.60 -6.11
CA GLU A 51 20.33 19.53 -5.47
C GLU A 51 19.55 18.27 -5.91
N LEU A 52 19.48 18.02 -7.22
CA LEU A 52 18.79 16.85 -7.76
C LEU A 52 19.47 15.55 -7.34
N THR A 53 20.81 15.53 -7.29
CA THR A 53 21.58 14.36 -6.84
C THR A 53 21.31 14.07 -5.36
N ALA A 54 21.20 15.11 -4.52
CA ALA A 54 20.80 14.94 -3.13
C ALA A 54 19.36 14.44 -2.99
N SER A 55 18.41 14.99 -3.77
CA SER A 55 17.02 14.53 -3.76
C SER A 55 16.85 13.10 -4.28
N LEU A 56 17.63 12.68 -5.29
CA LEU A 56 17.59 11.31 -5.80
C LEU A 56 18.08 10.33 -4.74
N ARG A 57 19.18 10.62 -4.07
CA ARG A 57 19.70 9.78 -2.96
C ARG A 57 18.68 9.61 -1.84
N ASP A 58 17.96 10.67 -1.47
CA ASP A 58 16.91 10.59 -0.46
C ASP A 58 15.72 9.74 -0.93
N ARG A 59 15.29 9.91 -2.19
CA ARG A 59 14.22 9.09 -2.78
C ARG A 59 14.60 7.62 -2.91
N GLU A 60 15.83 7.32 -3.33
CA GLU A 60 16.36 5.95 -3.39
C GLU A 60 16.34 5.29 -2.01
N LYS A 61 16.75 6.01 -0.97
CA LYS A 61 16.68 5.53 0.41
C LYS A 61 15.24 5.26 0.85
N ARG A 62 14.31 6.18 0.60
CA ARG A 62 12.88 5.98 0.93
C ARG A 62 12.29 4.80 0.20
N LEU A 63 12.62 4.60 -1.08
CA LEU A 63 12.18 3.43 -1.85
C LEU A 63 12.68 2.14 -1.21
N ALA A 64 13.95 2.07 -0.85
CA ALA A 64 14.51 0.90 -0.16
C ALA A 64 13.84 0.65 1.20
N ASP A 65 13.48 1.70 1.95
CA ASP A 65 12.76 1.60 3.21
C ASP A 65 11.33 1.07 3.01
N VAL A 66 10.60 1.59 2.02
CA VAL A 66 9.26 1.12 1.66
C VAL A 66 9.29 -0.33 1.20
N GLU A 67 10.21 -0.71 0.32
CA GLU A 67 10.35 -2.09 -0.17
C GLU A 67 10.60 -3.07 0.98
N ARG A 68 11.47 -2.72 1.93
CA ARG A 68 11.71 -3.53 3.13
C ARG A 68 10.45 -3.67 3.98
N ALA A 69 9.75 -2.56 4.21
CA ALA A 69 8.52 -2.58 5.00
C ALA A 69 7.43 -3.43 4.32
N LEU A 70 7.23 -3.29 3.00
CA LEU A 70 6.27 -4.09 2.24
C LEU A 70 6.60 -5.59 2.26
N ASN A 71 7.88 -5.95 2.11
CA ASN A 71 8.32 -7.34 2.17
C ASN A 71 8.05 -7.97 3.55
N GLU A 72 8.26 -7.20 4.63
CA GLU A 72 7.96 -7.68 5.98
C GLU A 72 6.45 -7.84 6.19
N GLN A 73 5.65 -6.88 5.71
CA GLN A 73 4.20 -6.97 5.75
C GLN A 73 3.66 -8.17 4.97
N GLN A 74 4.25 -8.47 3.80
CA GLN A 74 3.88 -9.65 3.03
C GLN A 74 4.13 -10.95 3.81
N LYS A 75 5.27 -11.06 4.51
CA LYS A 75 5.55 -12.22 5.36
C LYS A 75 4.55 -12.34 6.51
N ILE A 76 4.16 -11.22 7.14
CA ILE A 76 3.14 -11.21 8.19
C ILE A 76 1.81 -11.76 7.64
N LEU A 77 1.39 -11.29 6.46
CA LEU A 77 0.18 -11.77 5.80
C LEU A 77 0.23 -13.27 5.47
N ASP A 78 1.36 -13.73 4.93
CA ASP A 78 1.54 -15.14 4.56
C ASP A 78 1.56 -16.04 5.80
N ASN A 79 2.27 -15.64 6.86
CA ASN A 79 2.28 -16.36 8.13
C ASN A 79 0.89 -16.40 8.75
N LEU A 80 0.18 -15.27 8.79
CA LEU A 80 -1.18 -15.20 9.32
C LEU A 80 -2.13 -16.10 8.51
N LYS A 81 -2.07 -16.05 7.18
CA LYS A 81 -2.86 -16.94 6.30
C LYS A 81 -2.56 -18.41 6.60
N ASN A 82 -1.29 -18.77 6.76
CA ASN A 82 -0.86 -20.13 7.03
C ASN A 82 -1.34 -20.62 8.40
N ASP A 83 -1.19 -19.80 9.44
CA ASP A 83 -1.65 -20.10 10.79
C ASP A 83 -3.17 -20.29 10.85
N VAL A 84 -3.91 -19.42 10.16
CA VAL A 84 -5.38 -19.53 10.05
C VAL A 84 -5.77 -20.80 9.30
N ASN A 85 -5.14 -21.09 8.16
CA ASN A 85 -5.39 -22.34 7.41
C ASN A 85 -5.08 -23.58 8.24
N ALA A 86 -3.98 -23.56 9.01
CA ALA A 86 -3.61 -24.66 9.89
C ALA A 86 -4.64 -24.86 11.01
N ALA A 87 -5.10 -23.77 11.65
CA ALA A 87 -6.10 -23.82 12.70
C ALA A 87 -7.47 -24.33 12.21
N LEU A 88 -7.83 -24.00 10.97
CA LEU A 88 -9.15 -24.29 10.39
C LEU A 88 -9.16 -25.50 9.45
N LYS A 89 -8.05 -26.25 9.35
CA LYS A 89 -7.90 -27.45 8.50
C LYS A 89 -8.94 -28.56 8.79
N GLY A 90 -9.53 -28.56 9.99
CA GLY A 90 -10.54 -29.54 10.41
C GLY A 90 -11.95 -29.29 9.87
N PHE A 91 -12.18 -28.21 9.10
CA PHE A 91 -13.47 -27.87 8.50
C PHE A 91 -13.49 -28.17 6.99
N ASN A 92 -14.70 -28.35 6.45
CA ASN A 92 -14.89 -28.63 5.04
C ASN A 92 -14.48 -27.42 4.18
N GLN A 93 -13.69 -27.65 3.12
CA GLN A 93 -13.24 -26.59 2.21
C GLN A 93 -14.38 -25.91 1.43
N GLY A 94 -15.55 -26.55 1.31
CA GLY A 94 -16.74 -25.94 0.71
C GLY A 94 -17.44 -24.92 1.62
N ASP A 95 -17.20 -25.01 2.92
CA ASP A 95 -17.84 -24.17 3.95
C ASP A 95 -16.91 -23.08 4.50
N LEU A 96 -15.62 -23.15 4.17
CA LEU A 96 -14.60 -22.25 4.69
C LEU A 96 -13.51 -22.00 3.66
N SER A 97 -13.12 -20.74 3.49
CA SER A 97 -11.97 -20.38 2.66
C SER A 97 -11.15 -19.25 3.27
N VAL A 98 -9.84 -19.25 3.00
CA VAL A 98 -8.90 -18.25 3.51
C VAL A 98 -8.10 -17.69 2.33
N ASN A 99 -8.24 -16.39 2.08
CA ASN A 99 -7.60 -15.72 0.95
C ASN A 99 -6.93 -14.42 1.38
N ILE A 100 -5.91 -13.98 0.64
CA ILE A 100 -5.34 -12.63 0.81
C ILE A 100 -5.92 -11.75 -0.29
N LYS A 101 -6.39 -10.56 0.10
CA LYS A 101 -6.89 -9.54 -0.82
C LYS A 101 -6.63 -8.17 -0.20
N ASP A 102 -6.19 -7.21 -1.01
CA ASP A 102 -5.99 -5.80 -0.62
C ASP A 102 -5.19 -5.62 0.69
N GLY A 103 -4.13 -6.42 0.86
CA GLY A 103 -3.27 -6.38 2.05
C GLY A 103 -3.93 -6.90 3.34
N LYS A 104 -5.00 -7.70 3.23
CA LYS A 104 -5.74 -8.29 4.35
C LYS A 104 -5.99 -9.77 4.13
N VAL A 105 -6.19 -10.51 5.22
CA VAL A 105 -6.59 -11.93 5.16
C VAL A 105 -8.10 -12.01 5.34
N TYR A 106 -8.79 -12.60 4.37
CA TYR A 106 -10.22 -12.84 4.38
C TYR A 106 -10.49 -14.29 4.74
N VAL A 107 -11.15 -14.52 5.88
CA VAL A 107 -11.67 -15.82 6.29
C VAL A 107 -13.17 -15.83 6.01
N SER A 108 -13.58 -16.49 4.93
CA SER A 108 -15.00 -16.61 4.58
C SER A 108 -15.56 -17.90 5.13
N LEU A 109 -16.61 -17.80 5.95
CA LEU A 109 -17.33 -18.92 6.53
C LEU A 109 -18.76 -18.94 6.00
N SER A 110 -19.23 -20.09 5.54
CA SER A 110 -20.59 -20.26 5.05
C SER A 110 -21.60 -20.08 6.19
N ASP A 111 -22.77 -19.53 5.88
CA ASP A 111 -23.86 -19.41 6.84
C ASP A 111 -24.27 -20.79 7.39
N LYS A 112 -24.21 -21.83 6.56
CA LYS A 112 -24.51 -23.22 6.93
C LYS A 112 -23.56 -23.76 8.01
N LEU A 113 -22.28 -23.39 7.96
CA LEU A 113 -21.31 -23.77 8.98
C LEU A 113 -21.59 -23.07 10.30
N LEU A 114 -21.98 -21.79 10.24
CA LEU A 114 -22.08 -20.93 11.42
C LEU A 114 -23.46 -20.99 12.10
N PHE A 115 -24.55 -20.97 11.34
CA PHE A 115 -25.89 -20.71 11.85
C PHE A 115 -26.87 -21.80 11.41
N PRO A 116 -27.75 -22.27 12.30
CA PRO A 116 -28.93 -23.02 11.89
C PRO A 116 -29.86 -22.15 11.03
N THR A 117 -30.68 -22.77 10.19
CA THR A 117 -31.70 -22.09 9.39
C THR A 117 -32.60 -21.21 10.28
N GLY A 118 -32.74 -19.94 9.94
CA GLY A 118 -33.61 -19.00 10.67
C GLY A 118 -33.07 -18.57 12.04
N SER A 119 -31.78 -18.75 12.30
CA SER A 119 -31.14 -18.37 13.56
C SER A 119 -30.02 -17.35 13.35
N THR A 120 -29.85 -16.48 14.34
CA THR A 120 -28.68 -15.60 14.51
C THR A 120 -27.71 -16.13 15.58
N LYS A 121 -28.03 -17.26 16.19
CA LYS A 121 -27.18 -17.94 17.17
C LYS A 121 -26.26 -18.94 16.50
N VAL A 122 -24.97 -18.82 16.80
CA VAL A 122 -23.93 -19.68 16.25
C VAL A 122 -24.09 -21.10 16.79
N ASN A 123 -23.99 -22.09 15.91
CA ASN A 123 -24.05 -23.51 16.27
C ASN A 123 -22.70 -24.00 16.87
N PRO A 124 -22.63 -25.23 17.43
CA PRO A 124 -21.39 -25.74 18.03
C PRO A 124 -20.19 -25.84 17.07
N SER A 125 -20.42 -26.16 15.79
CA SER A 125 -19.36 -26.24 14.78
C SER A 125 -18.78 -24.87 14.46
N GLY A 126 -19.65 -23.87 14.25
CA GLY A 126 -19.25 -22.47 14.08
C GLY A 126 -18.51 -21.93 15.30
N LYS A 127 -18.97 -22.26 16.51
CA LYS A 127 -18.28 -21.89 17.75
C LYS A 127 -16.85 -22.45 17.78
N LYS A 128 -16.67 -23.72 17.41
CA LYS A 128 -15.34 -24.33 17.35
C LYS A 128 -14.42 -23.61 16.36
N ALA A 129 -14.94 -23.23 15.19
CA ALA A 129 -14.17 -22.49 14.18
C ALA A 129 -13.73 -21.11 14.70
N ILE A 130 -14.67 -20.37 15.32
CA ILE A 130 -14.40 -19.06 15.93
C ILE A 130 -13.38 -19.20 17.07
N ASP A 131 -13.54 -20.19 17.95
CA ASP A 131 -12.61 -20.44 19.05
C ASP A 131 -11.18 -20.69 18.52
N GLN A 132 -11.03 -21.52 17.48
CA GLN A 132 -9.72 -21.79 16.88
C GLN A 132 -9.10 -20.55 16.22
N LEU A 133 -9.92 -19.73 15.56
CA LEU A 133 -9.45 -18.47 14.97
C LEU A 133 -8.99 -17.49 16.05
N VAL A 134 -9.70 -17.38 17.17
CA VAL A 134 -9.31 -16.50 18.29
C VAL A 134 -7.97 -16.92 18.88
N GLU A 135 -7.66 -18.22 18.98
CA GLU A 135 -6.36 -18.68 19.46
C GLU A 135 -5.20 -18.28 18.54
N VAL A 136 -5.43 -18.18 17.23
CA VAL A 136 -4.46 -17.60 16.28
C VAL A 136 -4.32 -16.09 16.51
N LEU A 137 -5.43 -15.37 16.69
CA LEU A 137 -5.44 -13.91 16.85
C LEU A 137 -4.84 -13.43 18.18
N LYS A 138 -4.84 -14.26 19.22
CA LYS A 138 -4.16 -13.98 20.48
C LYS A 138 -2.63 -13.95 20.34
N LYS A 139 -2.08 -14.73 19.39
CA LYS A 139 -0.64 -14.73 19.05
C LYS A 139 -0.25 -13.57 18.15
N ASN A 140 -1.22 -12.98 17.45
CA ASN A 140 -1.04 -11.91 16.48
C ASN A 140 -1.74 -10.63 16.96
N GLN A 141 -1.20 -9.99 18.00
CA GLN A 141 -1.90 -8.93 18.72
C GLN A 141 -2.05 -7.62 17.93
N GLN A 142 -1.18 -7.39 16.96
CA GLN A 142 -1.20 -6.21 16.09
C GLN A 142 -2.23 -6.29 14.94
N VAL A 143 -3.04 -7.36 14.88
CA VAL A 143 -4.01 -7.56 13.80
C VAL A 143 -5.39 -7.06 14.22
N GLY A 144 -5.95 -6.11 13.49
CA GLY A 144 -7.35 -5.71 13.62
C GLY A 144 -8.29 -6.72 12.95
N VAL A 145 -9.52 -6.82 13.47
CA VAL A 145 -10.52 -7.80 13.03
C VAL A 145 -11.81 -7.08 12.67
N VAL A 146 -12.31 -7.32 11.47
CA VAL A 146 -13.66 -6.90 11.06
C VAL A 146 -14.47 -8.13 10.75
N VAL A 147 -15.61 -8.29 11.41
CA VAL A 147 -16.58 -9.34 11.12
C VAL A 147 -17.67 -8.74 10.26
N GLU A 148 -17.77 -9.17 9.01
CA GLU A 148 -18.72 -8.67 8.02
C GLU A 148 -19.77 -9.74 7.69
N GLY A 149 -21.03 -9.47 8.00
CA GLY A 149 -22.15 -10.33 7.63
C GLY A 149 -22.67 -10.04 6.22
N HIS A 150 -22.98 -11.09 5.47
CA HIS A 150 -23.63 -11.00 4.16
C HIS A 150 -24.83 -11.94 4.09
N THR A 151 -25.84 -11.53 3.31
CA THR A 151 -27.02 -12.35 3.02
C THR A 151 -27.13 -12.62 1.52
N ASP A 152 -28.06 -13.48 1.13
CA ASP A 152 -28.58 -13.49 -0.23
C ASP A 152 -29.72 -12.45 -0.37
N ASP A 153 -30.24 -12.33 -1.58
CA ASP A 153 -31.35 -11.45 -1.97
C ASP A 153 -32.73 -11.94 -1.49
N VAL A 154 -32.81 -13.04 -0.75
CA VAL A 154 -34.08 -13.54 -0.23
C VAL A 154 -34.45 -12.70 1.00
N SER A 155 -35.68 -12.18 1.01
CA SER A 155 -36.18 -11.42 2.16
C SER A 155 -36.17 -12.27 3.43
N VAL A 156 -35.83 -11.65 4.55
CA VAL A 156 -35.89 -12.26 5.87
C VAL A 156 -37.28 -12.85 6.11
N ALA A 157 -37.32 -14.10 6.58
CA ALA A 157 -38.58 -14.80 6.82
C ALA A 157 -39.44 -14.07 7.86
N SER A 158 -40.73 -13.93 7.57
CA SER A 158 -41.73 -13.37 8.48
C SER A 158 -41.81 -14.23 9.75
N GLY A 159 -41.25 -13.74 10.86
CA GLY A 159 -41.25 -14.45 12.15
C GLY A 159 -40.00 -14.25 13.01
N MET A 160 -38.90 -13.72 12.46
CA MET A 160 -37.76 -13.30 13.28
C MET A 160 -38.07 -11.98 13.99
N LYS A 161 -38.34 -12.08 15.30
CA LYS A 161 -38.68 -10.93 16.15
C LYS A 161 -37.53 -9.91 16.11
N TYR A 162 -37.86 -8.64 15.86
CA TYR A 162 -36.93 -7.49 15.82
C TYR A 162 -35.98 -7.41 14.61
N LEU A 163 -36.23 -8.14 13.52
CA LEU A 163 -35.53 -7.95 12.26
C LEU A 163 -36.48 -7.31 11.24
N THR A 164 -36.09 -6.17 10.68
CA THR A 164 -36.79 -5.49 9.60
C THR A 164 -36.37 -6.04 8.24
N ASP A 165 -35.07 -6.23 8.00
CA ASP A 165 -34.56 -6.67 6.71
C ASP A 165 -33.20 -7.40 6.80
N ASN A 166 -32.58 -7.61 5.64
CA ASN A 166 -31.27 -8.26 5.52
C ASN A 166 -30.12 -7.43 6.09
N TRP A 167 -30.27 -6.11 6.27
CA TRP A 167 -29.29 -5.31 7.01
C TRP A 167 -29.24 -5.76 8.46
N ASP A 168 -30.39 -5.80 9.12
CA ASP A 168 -30.47 -6.24 10.52
C ASP A 168 -29.91 -7.66 10.70
N LEU A 169 -30.30 -8.58 9.81
CA LEU A 169 -29.81 -9.96 9.86
C LEU A 169 -28.28 -10.02 9.76
N SER A 170 -27.70 -9.29 8.81
CA SER A 170 -26.26 -9.29 8.58
C SER A 170 -25.48 -8.71 9.76
N VAL A 171 -25.93 -7.59 10.33
CA VAL A 171 -25.27 -6.92 11.46
C VAL A 171 -25.42 -7.74 12.75
N LEU A 172 -26.58 -8.34 13.00
CA LEU A 172 -26.82 -9.16 14.19
C LEU A 172 -25.94 -10.41 14.20
N ARG A 173 -25.80 -11.09 13.06
CA ARG A 173 -24.90 -12.25 12.93
C ARG A 173 -23.44 -11.88 13.14
N ALA A 174 -22.99 -10.77 12.55
CA ALA A 174 -21.64 -10.26 12.79
C ALA A 174 -21.40 -9.93 14.28
N THR A 175 -22.38 -9.29 14.92
CA THR A 175 -22.32 -8.93 16.35
C THR A 175 -22.24 -10.16 17.26
N GLU A 176 -22.98 -11.23 16.94
CA GLU A 176 -22.90 -12.49 17.71
C GLU A 176 -21.49 -13.06 17.68
N ILE A 177 -20.87 -13.11 16.49
CA ILE A 177 -19.50 -13.62 16.32
C ILE A 177 -18.50 -12.72 17.05
N THR A 178 -18.60 -11.39 16.91
CA THR A 178 -17.76 -10.44 17.64
C THR A 178 -17.85 -10.66 19.15
N ARG A 179 -19.07 -10.85 19.69
CA ARG A 179 -19.27 -11.14 21.10
C ARG A 179 -18.57 -12.43 21.50
N MET A 180 -18.75 -13.51 20.75
CA MET A 180 -18.06 -14.77 21.02
C MET A 180 -16.53 -14.63 20.99
N MET A 181 -15.99 -13.86 20.04
CA MET A 181 -14.55 -13.61 19.96
C MET A 181 -14.04 -12.87 21.20
N THR A 182 -14.77 -11.84 21.65
CA THR A 182 -14.40 -11.08 22.86
C THR A 182 -14.54 -11.90 24.15
N GLU A 183 -15.61 -12.68 24.29
CA GLU A 183 -15.80 -13.61 25.41
C GLU A 183 -14.69 -14.68 25.47
N LYS A 184 -14.17 -15.08 24.31
CA LYS A 184 -13.03 -16.01 24.21
C LYS A 184 -11.68 -15.35 24.53
N GLY A 185 -11.64 -14.03 24.68
CA GLY A 185 -10.46 -13.26 25.08
C GLY A 185 -9.78 -12.47 23.97
N LEU A 186 -10.46 -12.20 22.84
CA LEU A 186 -10.02 -11.16 21.91
C LEU A 186 -10.30 -9.78 22.52
N SER A 187 -9.35 -8.86 22.41
CA SER A 187 -9.53 -7.51 22.95
C SER A 187 -10.67 -6.77 22.23
N PRO A 188 -11.63 -6.14 22.94
CA PRO A 188 -12.78 -5.49 22.31
C PRO A 188 -12.45 -4.33 21.36
N ASP A 189 -11.35 -3.61 21.60
CA ASP A 189 -10.83 -2.52 20.75
C ASP A 189 -10.26 -3.02 19.41
N ARG A 190 -10.03 -4.33 19.28
CA ARG A 190 -9.48 -4.95 18.07
C ARG A 190 -10.54 -5.50 17.12
N VAL A 191 -11.82 -5.51 17.49
CA VAL A 191 -12.86 -6.18 16.71
C VAL A 191 -14.07 -5.29 16.45
N THR A 192 -14.45 -5.22 15.17
CA THR A 192 -15.60 -4.45 14.70
C THR A 192 -16.60 -5.38 14.02
N ALA A 193 -17.89 -5.25 14.36
CA ALA A 193 -18.97 -5.90 13.63
C ALA A 193 -19.50 -4.97 12.52
N ALA A 194 -19.73 -5.52 11.33
CA ALA A 194 -20.31 -4.83 10.19
C ALA A 194 -21.29 -5.75 9.45
N GLY A 195 -22.25 -5.16 8.75
CA GLY A 195 -23.17 -5.87 7.87
C GLY A 195 -23.17 -5.24 6.49
N ARG A 196 -23.42 -6.04 5.45
CA ARG A 196 -23.55 -5.58 4.06
C ARG A 196 -24.88 -5.96 3.41
N SER A 197 -25.76 -6.65 4.14
CA SER A 197 -26.97 -7.22 3.55
C SER A 197 -26.61 -8.05 2.29
N PHE A 198 -27.41 -7.96 1.23
CA PHE A 198 -27.18 -8.64 -0.05
C PHE A 198 -26.46 -7.79 -1.11
N TYR A 199 -26.09 -6.55 -0.77
CA TYR A 199 -25.55 -5.57 -1.73
C TYR A 199 -24.11 -5.82 -2.17
N MET A 200 -23.42 -6.78 -1.53
CA MET A 200 -22.06 -7.20 -1.88
C MET A 200 -22.02 -8.70 -2.22
N PRO A 201 -22.68 -9.14 -3.31
CA PRO A 201 -22.70 -10.54 -3.70
C PRO A 201 -21.33 -10.98 -4.24
N VAL A 202 -20.91 -12.20 -3.90
CA VAL A 202 -19.75 -12.86 -4.51
C VAL A 202 -20.12 -13.64 -5.76
N ASP A 203 -21.40 -14.01 -5.89
CA ASP A 203 -21.97 -14.67 -7.05
C ASP A 203 -23.28 -13.96 -7.43
N THR A 204 -23.33 -13.35 -8.61
CA THR A 204 -24.50 -12.60 -9.09
C THR A 204 -25.57 -13.51 -9.71
N GLY A 205 -25.31 -14.82 -9.78
CA GLY A 205 -26.27 -15.82 -10.21
C GLY A 205 -27.48 -15.91 -9.29
N ARG A 206 -28.57 -16.49 -9.81
CA ARG A 206 -29.83 -16.71 -9.07
C ARG A 206 -30.02 -18.15 -8.59
N SER A 207 -29.04 -19.03 -8.80
CA SER A 207 -29.12 -20.44 -8.41
C SER A 207 -29.06 -20.62 -6.89
N ALA A 208 -29.47 -21.79 -6.41
CA ALA A 208 -29.36 -22.14 -4.99
C ALA A 208 -27.90 -22.08 -4.50
N ASP A 209 -26.96 -22.50 -5.35
CA ASP A 209 -25.52 -22.45 -5.06
C ASP A 209 -25.00 -21.00 -4.98
N ALA A 210 -25.42 -20.12 -5.89
CA ALA A 210 -25.04 -18.70 -5.86
C ALA A 210 -25.55 -18.04 -4.57
N LYS A 211 -26.81 -18.29 -4.21
CA LYS A 211 -27.38 -17.83 -2.95
C LYS A 211 -26.62 -18.37 -1.73
N ALA A 212 -26.25 -19.65 -1.75
CA ALA A 212 -25.46 -20.26 -0.68
C ALA A 212 -24.07 -19.62 -0.50
N LYS A 213 -23.39 -19.27 -1.60
CA LYS A 213 -22.12 -18.53 -1.55
C LYS A 213 -22.29 -17.11 -1.00
N ASN A 214 -23.40 -16.43 -1.33
CA ASN A 214 -23.67 -15.07 -0.86
C ASN A 214 -24.01 -15.03 0.64
N ARG A 215 -24.68 -16.06 1.17
CA ARG A 215 -24.89 -16.24 2.61
C ARG A 215 -23.59 -16.68 3.29
N ARG A 216 -22.79 -15.69 3.70
CA ARG A 216 -21.47 -15.89 4.31
C ARG A 216 -21.19 -14.84 5.38
N THR A 217 -20.27 -15.15 6.26
CA THR A 217 -19.61 -14.17 7.12
C THR A 217 -18.14 -14.11 6.73
N GLU A 218 -17.64 -12.91 6.46
CA GLU A 218 -16.23 -12.65 6.24
C GLU A 218 -15.61 -12.13 7.53
N ILE A 219 -14.59 -12.82 8.04
CA ILE A 219 -13.74 -12.31 9.11
C ILE A 219 -12.47 -11.80 8.45
N ILE A 220 -12.35 -10.48 8.40
CA ILE A 220 -11.29 -9.74 7.72
C ILE A 220 -10.23 -9.38 8.75
N LEU A 221 -9.02 -9.89 8.53
CA LEU A 221 -7.86 -9.66 9.38
C LEU A 221 -6.98 -8.61 8.72
N ALA A 222 -6.87 -7.44 9.35
CA ALA A 222 -6.11 -6.31 8.86
C ALA A 222 -4.85 -6.13 9.72
N PRO A 223 -3.65 -6.47 9.20
CA PRO A 223 -2.41 -6.11 9.86
C PRO A 223 -2.24 -4.59 9.99
N ASP A 224 -1.41 -4.18 10.95
CA ASP A 224 -1.05 -2.79 11.14
C ASP A 224 -0.03 -2.33 10.07
N PHE A 225 -0.42 -1.33 9.28
CA PHE A 225 0.40 -0.69 8.24
C PHE A 225 0.99 0.66 8.68
N SER A 226 0.87 1.02 9.96
CA SER A 226 1.32 2.32 10.50
C SER A 226 2.76 2.67 10.13
N ASP A 227 3.68 1.69 10.13
CA ASP A 227 5.08 1.95 9.78
C ASP A 227 5.29 2.27 8.30
N VAL A 228 4.51 1.64 7.41
CA VAL A 228 4.52 1.97 5.98
C VAL A 228 4.00 3.40 5.77
N TYR A 229 2.91 3.77 6.45
CA TYR A 229 2.35 5.12 6.36
C TYR A 229 3.33 6.19 6.87
N LYS A 230 4.04 5.92 7.98
CA LYS A 230 5.10 6.81 8.50
C LYS A 230 6.22 7.04 7.47
N ILE A 231 6.69 5.99 6.79
CA ILE A 231 7.74 6.12 5.75
C ILE A 231 7.24 6.96 4.57
N LEU A 232 5.97 6.80 4.20
CA LEU A 232 5.34 7.57 3.13
C LEU A 232 4.96 9.00 3.54
N GLY A 233 5.10 9.37 4.82
CA GLY A 233 4.67 10.68 5.34
C GLY A 233 3.15 10.87 5.33
N ILE A 234 2.40 9.77 5.29
CA ILE A 234 0.94 9.77 5.38
C ILE A 234 0.59 9.63 6.86
N GLN A 235 -0.16 10.59 7.42
CA GLN A 235 -0.73 10.42 8.75
C GLN A 235 -1.83 9.34 8.68
N ALA A 236 -1.68 8.32 9.52
CA ALA A 236 -2.67 7.27 9.73
C ALA A 236 -3.89 7.80 10.50
#